data_AF-A0A7W1KAS3-F1
#
_entry.id   AF-A0A7W1KAS3-F1
#
_cell.length_a   1.000
_cell.length_b   1.000
_cell.length_c   1.000
_cell.angle_alpha   90.00
_cell.angle_beta   90.00
_cell.angle_gamma   90.00
#
_symmetry.space_group_name_H-M   'P 1'
#
loop_
_entity.id
_entity.type
_entity.pdbx_description
1 polymer ?
#
loop_
_entity_poly.entity_id
_entity_poly.type
_entity_poly.pdbx_seq_one_letter_code
_entity_poly.pdbx_strand_id
1 'polypeptide(L)' 'GSNHSLPTGGSARFASGLSPRVFRRRFSEVHIGEAAPALAAAGAPIARAEGFEVHAESMEARVRENSRS' A
#
# COMPACT_ATOMS: atom_id res chain seq x y z
N GLY A 1 3.05 9.00 -30.91
CA GLY A 1 2.44 7.88 -31.66
C GLY A 1 2.49 6.61 -30.83
N SER A 2 1.94 5.51 -31.34
CA SER A 2 2.08 4.17 -30.74
C SER A 2 3.54 3.68 -30.80
N ASN A 3 3.88 2.70 -29.97
CA ASN A 3 5.19 2.04 -30.00
C ASN A 3 5.05 0.65 -30.63
N HIS A 4 5.98 0.28 -31.51
CA HIS A 4 6.01 -1.03 -32.17
C HIS A 4 6.78 -2.09 -31.38
N SER A 5 7.46 -1.72 -30.31
CA SER A 5 8.06 -2.65 -29.36
C SER A 5 6.97 -3.25 -28.47
N LEU A 6 6.52 -4.46 -28.83
CA LEU A 6 5.40 -5.16 -28.20
C LEU A 6 5.82 -6.49 -27.57
N PRO A 7 5.12 -6.98 -26.53
CA PRO A 7 5.37 -8.29 -25.93
C PRO A 7 5.02 -9.44 -26.89
N THR A 8 5.87 -10.45 -26.98
CA THR A 8 5.69 -11.64 -27.83
C THR A 8 5.58 -12.92 -27.00
N GLY A 9 5.44 -14.09 -27.63
CA GLY A 9 5.37 -15.38 -26.92
C GLY A 9 4.14 -15.52 -25.99
N GLY A 10 3.03 -14.86 -26.33
CA GLY A 10 1.78 -14.89 -25.54
C GLY A 10 1.73 -13.92 -24.36
N SER A 11 2.84 -13.22 -24.06
CA SER A 11 2.92 -12.30 -22.92
C SER A 11 2.03 -11.05 -23.03
N ALA A 12 1.50 -10.74 -24.22
CA ALA A 12 0.55 -9.65 -24.43
C ALA A 12 -0.75 -9.79 -23.58
N ARG A 13 -1.03 -10.98 -23.02
CA ARG A 13 -2.15 -11.18 -22.08
C ARG A 13 -1.98 -10.46 -20.74
N PHE A 14 -0.74 -10.17 -20.34
CA PHE A 14 -0.43 -9.59 -19.03
C PHE A 14 0.62 -8.47 -19.07
N ALA A 15 1.37 -8.33 -20.17
CA ALA A 15 2.34 -7.27 -20.37
C ALA A 15 1.82 -6.23 -21.37
N SER A 16 2.21 -4.98 -21.15
CA SER A 16 1.92 -3.86 -22.06
C SER A 16 3.07 -3.61 -23.03
N GLY A 17 2.77 -3.00 -24.18
CA GLY A 17 3.79 -2.45 -25.08
C GLY A 17 4.70 -1.42 -24.39
N LEU A 18 5.89 -1.21 -24.96
CA LEU A 18 6.87 -0.28 -24.40
C LEU A 18 6.27 1.14 -24.33
N SER A 19 6.29 1.70 -23.12
CA SER A 19 5.80 3.05 -22.83
C SER A 19 6.75 3.74 -21.86
N PRO A 20 6.68 5.08 -21.70
CA PRO A 20 7.51 5.80 -20.73
C PRO A 20 7.42 5.24 -19.30
N ARG A 21 6.30 4.59 -18.92
CA ARG A 21 6.12 3.96 -17.61
C ARG A 21 7.18 2.90 -17.31
N VAL A 22 7.73 2.23 -18.33
CA VAL A 22 8.78 1.21 -18.16
C VAL A 22 10.09 1.83 -17.63
N PHE A 23 10.33 3.11 -17.89
CA PHE A 23 11.52 3.84 -17.45
C PHE A 23 11.31 4.62 -16.14
N ARG A 24 10.15 4.47 -15.49
CA ARG A 24 9.77 5.23 -14.29
C ARG A 24 9.40 4.27 -13.17
N ARG A 25 9.89 4.53 -11.97
CA ARG A 25 9.41 3.84 -10.77
C ARG A 25 8.20 4.57 -10.19
N ARG A 26 7.13 3.83 -9.90
CA ARG A 26 5.96 4.35 -9.19
C ARG A 26 6.19 4.22 -7.69
N PHE A 27 5.90 5.30 -6.96
CA PHE A 27 5.85 5.33 -5.50
C PHE A 27 4.49 5.87 -5.06
N SER A 28 4.07 5.48 -3.87
CA SER A 28 2.87 5.99 -3.21
C SER A 28 3.27 6.68 -1.93
N GLU A 29 2.68 7.83 -1.66
CA GLU A 29 2.79 8.57 -0.40
C GLU A 29 1.38 8.65 0.18
N VAL A 30 1.24 8.33 1.47
CA VAL A 30 -0.06 8.26 2.14
C VAL A 30 0.00 9.08 3.43
N HIS A 31 -0.87 10.08 3.51
CA HIS A 31 -1.07 10.92 4.68
C HIS A 31 -2.45 10.61 5.26
N ILE A 32 -2.50 10.12 6.51
CA ILE A 32 -3.73 9.59 7.10
C ILE A 32 -4.46 10.64 7.95
N GLY A 33 -3.74 11.56 8.59
CA GLY A 33 -4.31 12.62 9.43
C GLY A 33 -5.27 12.09 10.51
N GLU A 34 -6.39 12.79 10.70
CA GLU A 34 -7.42 12.48 11.70
C GLU A 34 -8.05 11.09 11.57
N ALA A 35 -7.92 10.42 10.42
CA ALA A 35 -8.43 9.06 10.25
C ALA A 35 -7.55 7.99 10.91
N ALA A 36 -6.35 8.36 11.39
CA ALA A 36 -5.36 7.43 11.91
C ALA A 36 -5.87 6.57 13.08
N PRO A 37 -6.62 7.10 14.07
CA PRO A 37 -7.12 6.30 15.17
C PRO A 37 -8.15 5.27 14.72
N ALA A 38 -9.06 5.65 13.83
CA ALA A 38 -10.09 4.76 13.30
C ALA A 38 -9.47 3.61 12.48
N LEU A 39 -8.49 3.92 11.62
CA LEU A 39 -7.77 2.89 10.86
C LEU A 39 -6.90 2.02 11.76
N ALA A 40 -6.25 2.59 12.76
CA ALA A 40 -5.46 1.82 13.73
C ALA A 40 -6.32 0.85 14.55
N ALA A 41 -7.51 1.29 14.98
CA ALA A 41 -8.46 0.46 15.70
C ALA A 41 -8.95 -0.73 14.86
N ALA A 42 -9.17 -0.53 13.56
CA ALA A 42 -9.53 -1.59 12.63
C ALA A 42 -8.35 -2.50 12.23
N GLY A 43 -7.15 -1.93 12.11
CA GLY A 43 -5.96 -2.63 11.62
C GLY A 43 -5.25 -3.48 12.69
N ALA A 44 -5.24 -3.05 13.95
CA ALA A 44 -4.55 -3.77 15.01
C ALA A 44 -5.04 -5.23 15.17
N PRO A 45 -6.36 -5.53 15.18
CA PRO A 45 -6.84 -6.91 15.24
C PRO A 45 -6.37 -7.79 14.07
N ILE A 46 -6.29 -7.20 12.86
CA ILE A 46 -5.79 -7.90 11.66
C ILE A 46 -4.31 -8.24 11.85
N ALA A 47 -3.50 -7.27 12.28
CA ALA A 47 -2.07 -7.47 12.53
C ALA A 47 -1.83 -8.53 13.62
N ARG A 48 -2.65 -8.56 14.69
CA ARG A 48 -2.60 -9.61 15.72
C ARG A 48 -2.91 -10.99 15.14
N ALA A 49 -3.98 -11.10 14.34
CA ALA A 49 -4.40 -12.36 13.73
C ALA A 49 -3.36 -12.92 12.74
N GLU A 50 -2.60 -12.03 12.08
CA GLU A 50 -1.53 -12.41 11.15
C GLU A 50 -0.15 -12.60 11.83
N GLY A 51 -0.05 -12.38 13.15
CA GLY A 51 1.20 -12.53 13.91
C GLY A 51 2.18 -11.36 13.79
N PHE A 52 1.73 -10.20 13.29
CA PHE A 52 2.51 -8.98 13.15
C PHE A 52 2.45 -8.11 14.42
N GLU A 53 3.01 -8.63 15.49
CA GLU A 53 2.91 -8.04 16.84
C GLU A 53 3.34 -6.56 16.92
N VAL A 54 4.51 -6.22 16.39
CA VAL A 54 5.04 -4.83 16.41
C VAL A 54 4.18 -3.87 15.58
N HIS A 55 3.51 -4.36 14.54
CA HIS A 55 2.59 -3.53 13.76
C HIS A 55 1.33 -3.23 14.56
N ALA A 56 0.78 -4.23 15.26
CA ALA A 56 -0.37 -4.05 16.15
C ALA A 56 -0.05 -3.08 17.29
N GLU A 57 1.08 -3.26 17.97
CA GLU A 57 1.52 -2.37 19.05
C GLU A 57 1.64 -0.90 18.60
N SER A 58 2.24 -0.69 17.42
CA SER A 58 2.37 0.64 16.80
C SER A 58 1.00 1.27 16.52
N MET A 59 0.04 0.51 16.01
CA MET A 59 -1.33 0.98 15.79
C MET A 59 -2.04 1.30 17.11
N GLU A 60 -2.01 0.38 18.08
CA GLU A 60 -2.65 0.54 19.38
C GLU A 60 -2.10 1.74 20.17
N ALA A 61 -0.81 2.05 20.04
CA ALA A 61 -0.22 3.24 20.67
C ALA A 61 -0.94 4.54 20.22
N ARG A 62 -1.28 4.64 18.94
CA ARG A 62 -1.99 5.80 18.36
C ARG A 62 -3.45 5.89 18.80
N VAL A 63 -4.07 4.76 19.11
CA VAL A 63 -5.42 4.74 19.70
C VAL A 63 -5.38 5.23 21.14
N ARG A 64 -4.41 4.74 21.94
CA ARG A 64 -4.26 5.10 23.37
C ARG A 64 -3.89 6.56 23.60
N GLU A 65 -3.04 7.14 22.74
CA GLU A 65 -2.66 8.56 22.84
C GLU A 65 -3.87 9.48 22.64
N ASN A 66 -4.77 9.16 21.71
CA ASN A 66 -5.98 9.96 21.46
C ASN A 66 -7.05 9.80 22.54
N SER A 67 -7.13 8.65 23.22
CA SER A 67 -8.02 8.47 24.37
C SER A 67 -7.63 9.31 25.61
N ARG A 68 -6.42 9.89 25.62
CA ARG A 68 -5.86 10.70 26.72
C ARG A 68 -5.83 12.20 26.43
N SER A 69 -6.26 12.62 25.24
CA SER A 69 -6.41 14.03 24.84
C SER A 69 -7.89 14.40 24.74
#